data_AF-A0A1I6DWK9-F1
#
_entry.id   AF-A0A1I6DWK9-F1
#
_cell.length_a   1.000
_cell.length_b   1.000
_cell.length_c   1.000
_cell.angle_alpha   90.00
_cell.angle_beta   90.00
_cell.angle_gamma   90.00
#
_symmetry.space_group_name_H-M   'P 1'
#
loop_
_entity.id
_entity.type
_entity.pdbx_description
1 polymer ?
#
loop_
_entity_poly.entity_id
_entity_poly.type
_entity_poly.pdbx_seq_one_letter_code
_entity_poly.pdbx_strand_id
1 'polypeptide(L)' 'MADNEYTEYVTAALPWLRRTAYLLCGDVHSTDDVVQVAITRLYTNWRRAKAADNIDAYVRTILVRTFLNERRRP' A
#
# COMPACT_ATOMS: atom_id res chain seq x y z
N MET A 1 2.44 -10.08 -17.98
CA MET A 1 3.72 -10.01 -17.21
C MET A 1 3.64 -9.01 -16.06
N ALA A 2 3.43 -7.71 -16.31
CA ALA A 2 3.35 -6.71 -15.23
C ALA A 2 2.27 -7.02 -14.16
N ASP A 3 1.13 -7.57 -14.59
CA ASP A 3 0.02 -7.95 -13.70
C ASP A 3 0.36 -9.11 -12.75
N ASN A 4 1.12 -10.09 -13.24
CA ASN A 4 1.57 -11.24 -12.46
C ASN A 4 2.61 -10.82 -11.41
N GLU A 5 3.60 -10.03 -11.81
CA GLU A 5 4.65 -9.54 -10.91
C GLU A 5 4.07 -8.63 -9.81
N TYR A 6 3.09 -7.80 -10.17
CA TYR A 6 2.35 -7.00 -9.19
C TYR A 6 1.61 -7.90 -8.19
N THR A 7 0.88 -8.90 -8.69
CA THR A 7 0.09 -9.81 -7.86
C THR A 7 0.98 -10.61 -6.91
N GLU A 8 2.10 -11.12 -7.40
CA GLU A 8 3.10 -11.84 -6.60
C GLU A 8 3.66 -10.97 -5.48
N TYR A 9 4.10 -9.76 -5.82
CA TYR A 9 4.61 -8.81 -4.82
C TYR A 9 3.55 -8.43 -3.78
N VAL A 10 2.35 -8.06 -4.22
CA VAL A 10 1.27 -7.65 -3.30
C VAL A 10 0.83 -8.79 -2.40
N THR A 11 0.77 -10.02 -2.91
CA THR A 11 0.45 -11.21 -2.11
C THR A 11 1.47 -11.40 -0.98
N ALA A 12 2.75 -11.24 -1.28
CA ALA A 12 3.81 -11.29 -0.27
C ALA A 12 3.79 -10.09 0.69
N ALA A 13 3.39 -8.91 0.20
CA ALA A 13 3.43 -7.66 0.98
C ALA A 13 2.21 -7.43 1.89
N LEU A 14 1.07 -8.01 1.53
CA LEU A 14 -0.23 -7.84 2.22
C LEU A 14 -0.16 -8.00 3.75
N PRO A 15 0.50 -9.03 4.31
CA PRO A 15 0.56 -9.19 5.76
C PRO A 15 1.24 -8.02 6.49
N TRP A 16 2.35 -7.51 5.97
CA TRP A 16 3.08 -6.41 6.62
C TRP A 16 2.43 -5.06 6.35
N LEU A 17 1.77 -4.88 5.21
CA LEU A 17 0.97 -3.69 4.91
C LEU A 17 -0.20 -3.56 5.87
N ARG A 18 -0.96 -4.64 6.09
CA ARG A 18 -2.06 -4.68 7.07
C ARG A 18 -1.57 -4.38 8.49
N ARG A 19 -0.47 -5.01 8.92
CA ARG A 19 0.11 -4.73 10.24
C ARG A 19 0.50 -3.25 10.39
N THR A 20 1.10 -2.67 9.35
CA THR A 20 1.52 -1.25 9.38
C THR A 20 0.31 -0.32 9.39
N ALA A 21 -0.69 -0.56 8.54
CA ALA A 21 -1.91 0.22 8.50
C ALA A 21 -2.70 0.12 9.81
N TYR A 22 -2.77 -1.06 10.42
CA TYR A 22 -3.41 -1.24 11.73
C TYR A 22 -2.76 -0.40 12.83
N LEU A 23 -1.42 -0.36 12.86
CA LEU A 23 -0.69 0.50 13.80
C LEU A 23 -0.91 2.00 13.57
N LEU A 24 -1.26 2.41 12.34
CA LEU A 24 -1.55 3.80 12.00
C LEU A 24 -3.01 4.17 12.30
N CYS A 25 -3.95 3.29 11.97
CA CYS A 25 -5.39 3.54 12.05
C CYS A 25 -5.96 3.28 13.46
N GLY A 26 -5.47 2.25 14.16
CA GLY A 26 -6.00 1.81 15.46
C GLY A 26 -7.36 1.08 15.40
N ASP A 27 -7.95 0.96 14.20
CA ASP A 27 -9.21 0.26 13.95
C ASP A 27 -9.12 -0.61 12.68
N VAL A 28 -9.81 -1.76 12.70
CA VAL A 28 -9.75 -2.78 11.64
C VAL A 28 -10.42 -2.32 10.35
N HIS A 29 -11.56 -1.62 10.41
CA HIS A 29 -12.26 -1.16 9.21
C HIS A 29 -11.45 -0.11 8.45
N SER A 30 -10.88 0.85 9.19
CA SER A 30 -9.99 1.86 8.59
C SER A 30 -8.67 1.25 8.08
N THR A 31 -8.25 0.10 8.62
CA THR A 31 -7.03 -0.59 8.16
C THR A 31 -7.20 -1.17 6.75
N ASP A 32 -8.27 -1.93 6.54
CA ASP A 32 -8.47 -2.61 5.25
C ASP A 32 -8.74 -1.61 4.12
N ASP A 33 -9.43 -0.49 4.39
CA ASP A 33 -9.64 0.58 3.39
C ASP A 33 -8.32 1.24 2.96
N VAL A 34 -7.48 1.65 3.93
CA VAL A 34 -6.15 2.21 3.65
C VAL A 34 -5.30 1.25 2.82
N VAL A 35 -5.29 -0.04 3.18
CA VAL A 35 -4.52 -1.06 2.45
C VAL A 35 -5.05 -1.22 1.03
N GLN A 36 -6.37 -1.31 0.86
CA GLN A 36 -7.00 -1.43 -0.45
C GLN A 36 -6.64 -0.24 -1.36
N VAL A 37 -6.81 0.98 -0.87
CA VAL A 37 -6.48 2.19 -1.65
C VAL A 37 -4.99 2.25 -1.95
N ALA A 38 -4.12 1.84 -1.01
CA ALA A 38 -2.68 1.81 -1.23
C ALA A 38 -2.27 0.81 -2.32
N ILE A 39 -2.79 -0.42 -2.32
CA ILE A 39 -2.46 -1.40 -3.36
C ILE A 39 -3.05 -0.99 -4.72
N THR A 40 -4.25 -0.39 -4.77
CA THR A 40 -4.81 0.17 -6.02
C THR A 40 -3.91 1.28 -6.58
N ARG A 41 -3.43 2.19 -5.73
CA ARG A 41 -2.47 3.24 -6.15
C ARG A 41 -1.14 2.64 -6.58
N LEU A 42 -0.65 1.60 -5.90
CA LEU A 42 0.56 0.88 -6.28
C LEU A 42 0.41 0.27 -7.67
N TYR A 43 -0.74 -0.35 -8.00
CA TYR A 43 -1.00 -0.92 -9.33
C TYR A 43 -0.80 0.11 -10.44
N THR A 44 -1.42 1.29 -10.29
CA THR A 44 -1.28 2.39 -11.27
C THR A 44 0.15 2.92 -11.39
N ASN A 45 0.98 2.75 -10.35
CA ASN A 45 2.37 3.19 -10.30
C ASN A 45 3.37 2.03 -10.41
N TRP A 46 2.92 0.82 -10.78
CA TRP A 46 3.72 -0.40 -10.63
C TRP A 46 5.05 -0.34 -11.38
N ARG A 47 5.05 0.23 -12.59
CA ARG A 47 6.28 0.42 -13.38
C ARG A 47 7.33 1.26 -12.66
N ARG A 48 6.91 2.28 -11.91
CA ARG A 48 7.81 3.14 -11.11
C ARG A 48 8.25 2.44 -9.84
N ALA A 49 7.34 1.73 -9.16
CA ALA A 49 7.64 0.99 -7.94
C ALA A 49 8.68 -0.11 -8.19
N LYS A 50 8.50 -0.90 -9.26
CA LYS A 50 9.43 -1.98 -9.64
C LYS A 50 10.82 -1.46 -10.03
N ALA A 51 10.90 -0.23 -10.54
CA ALA A 51 12.16 0.40 -10.93
C ALA A 51 12.86 1.14 -9.76
N ALA A 52 12.25 1.19 -8.58
CA ALA A 52 12.85 1.83 -7.42
C ALA A 52 13.96 0.96 -6.82
N ASP A 53 14.99 1.59 -6.24
CA ASP A 53 16.07 0.89 -5.53
C ASP A 53 15.54 0.04 -4.37
N ASN A 54 14.43 0.46 -3.76
CA ASN A 54 13.73 -0.28 -2.72
C ASN A 54 12.21 -0.17 -2.91
N ILE A 55 11.62 -1.25 -3.41
CA ILE A 55 10.18 -1.33 -3.66
C ILE A 55 9.36 -1.24 -2.36
N ASP A 56 9.80 -1.86 -1.27
CA ASP A 56 9.07 -1.87 0.00
C ASP A 56 9.01 -0.47 0.62
N ALA A 57 10.09 0.31 0.53
CA ALA A 57 10.12 1.70 0.96
C ALA A 57 9.17 2.58 0.12
N TYR A 58 9.10 2.33 -1.19
CA TYR A 58 8.16 3.01 -2.08
C TYR A 58 6.71 2.69 -1.72
N VAL A 59 6.40 1.41 -1.48
CA VAL A 59 5.05 0.96 -1.13
C VAL A 59 4.64 1.46 0.25
N ARG A 60 5.54 1.44 1.24
CA ARG A 60 5.31 2.05 2.56
C ARG A 60 4.99 3.54 2.45
N THR A 61 5.67 4.25 1.55
CA THR A 61 5.39 5.67 1.28
C THR A 61 3.98 5.87 0.72
N ILE A 62 3.54 5.00 -0.20
CA ILE A 62 2.16 5.03 -0.70
C ILE A 62 1.17 4.80 0.45
N LEU A 63 1.38 3.78 1.27
CA LEU A 63 0.50 3.44 2.40
C LEU A 63 0.33 4.62 3.37
N VAL A 64 1.44 5.23 3.81
CA VAL A 64 1.43 6.37 4.73
C VAL A 64 0.74 7.59 4.09
N ARG A 65 0.99 7.86 2.81
CA ARG A 65 0.32 8.96 2.09
C ARG A 65 -1.17 8.71 1.93
N THR A 66 -1.60 7.47 1.72
CA THR A 66 -3.02 7.11 1.66
C THR A 66 -3.69 7.39 3.00
N PHE A 67 -3.14 6.86 4.10
CA PHE A 67 -3.62 7.11 5.45
C PHE A 67 -3.73 8.62 5.80
N LEU A 68 -2.70 9.41 5.50
CA LEU A 68 -2.71 10.85 5.75
C LEU A 68 -3.77 11.60 4.94
N ASN A 69 -4.09 11.12 3.73
CA ASN A 69 -5.14 11.72 2.90
C ASN A 69 -6.53 11.41 3.43
N GLU A 70 -6.77 10.20 3.93
CA GLU A 70 -8.05 9.84 4.57
C GLU A 70 -8.31 10.68 5.82
N ARG A 71 -7.28 10.87 6.67
CA ARG A 71 -7.40 11.72 7.87
C ARG A 71 -7.64 13.21 7.58
N ARG A 72 -7.42 13.66 6.35
CA ARG A 72 -7.65 15.06 5.93
C ARG A 72 -9.05 15.28 5.35
N ARG A 73 -9.82 14.22 5.10
CA ARG A 73 -11.20 14.36 4.61
C ARG A 73 -12.11 14.71 5.81
N PRO A 74 -12.90 15.79 5.72
CA PRO A 74 -13.77 16.26 6.80
C PRO A 74 -14.94 15.32 7.06
#